data_AF-A0AA86RLJ5-F1
#
_entry.id   AF-A0AA86RLJ5-F1
#
_cell.length_a   1.000
_cell.length_b   1.000
_cell.length_c   1.000
_cell.angle_alpha   90.00
_cell.angle_beta   90.00
_cell.angle_gamma   90.00
#
_symmetry.space_group_name_H-M   'P 1'
#
loop_
_entity.id
_entity.type
_entity.pdbx_description
1 polymer ?
#
loop_
_entity_poly.entity_id
_entity_poly.type
_entity_poly.pdbx_seq_one_letter_code
_entity_poly.pdbx_strand_id
1 'polypeptide(L)'
;MNSSKIVYLKSVGHDVVVNDRCLGFVQIGYQPILANARLFRFGDSEEIVGLLYIALELSPDIQFGSIPDQMKTQQNEKLLVAIQTHKQEQKQIIDQFKYNCQLFQQEFQNAKPGAKQYLALNLLRDNGKIVPSNQLIQPVYSKQLNTSHKCYRFVNLMPDGLDDQVQPIWSRPYTTLARGSGSDEDKAILLCSLLRGLQMPAFVAVGQTHQNTGFVAVIAIYGVKVQLYYREEIYYFKQQPDGTYLLEDHSNNYPESETLQLLDIKRVDSLFNDLDTFANVQQSALPIILTDNKSLVNISFNLSRPSLWKRFPADILNNLQLRSEIAPVISPFNPETAELCSEALEQKLWQLIAARRSDVGLSTPKSESLSRLLGNALPSYELEQLTGLVVGNEQFQLGVKNYVRDGEYFDAFPMQIAGALRFHAPSVFREIVQNEAGRRIIEQVGDNLRLGLRVYVEGYAETICAVWICVGCCCVPVGK
;
A
#
# COMPACT_ATOMS: atom_id res chain seq x y z
N MET A 1 9.10 -15.56 31.56
CA MET A 1 9.01 -15.39 30.09
C MET A 1 7.53 -15.33 29.78
N ASN A 2 7.10 -14.37 28.98
CA ASN A 2 5.78 -14.30 28.35
C ASN A 2 6.07 -13.54 27.05
N SER A 3 6.48 -14.26 26.01
CA SER A 3 6.58 -13.66 24.68
C SER A 3 5.35 -14.11 23.91
N SER A 4 4.26 -13.37 24.07
CA SER A 4 3.15 -13.38 23.12
C SER A 4 3.70 -12.94 21.76
N LYS A 5 4.00 -13.90 20.90
CA LYS A 5 4.23 -13.64 19.48
C LYS A 5 2.86 -13.68 18.82
N ILE A 6 2.42 -12.54 18.31
CA ILE A 6 1.26 -12.46 17.43
C ILE A 6 1.66 -13.14 16.13
N VAL A 7 1.07 -14.31 15.86
CA VAL A 7 1.17 -15.00 14.58
C VAL A 7 -0.06 -14.60 13.79
N TYR A 8 0.13 -13.77 12.76
CA TYR A 8 -0.93 -13.48 11.80
C TYR A 8 -1.10 -14.73 10.92
N LEU A 9 -2.20 -15.45 11.09
CA LEU A 9 -2.59 -16.48 10.14
C LEU A 9 -3.30 -15.80 8.95
N LYS A 10 -2.76 -16.03 7.76
CA LYS A 10 -3.34 -15.59 6.49
C LYS A 10 -4.59 -16.43 6.20
N SER A 11 -5.77 -15.87 6.40
CA SER A 11 -7.00 -16.39 5.79
C SER A 11 -7.09 -15.80 4.39
N VAL A 12 -6.92 -16.63 3.37
CA VAL A 12 -7.16 -16.25 1.98
C VAL A 12 -8.65 -16.39 1.71
N GLY A 13 -9.40 -15.30 1.85
CA GLY A 13 -10.72 -15.05 1.22
C GLY A 13 -11.90 -16.01 1.47
N HIS A 14 -13.09 -15.45 1.67
CA HIS A 14 -14.38 -16.09 1.41
C HIS A 14 -14.52 -16.38 -0.10
N ASP A 15 -14.98 -17.52 -0.65
CA ASP A 15 -15.42 -18.82 -0.14
C ASP A 15 -15.26 -19.85 -1.28
N VAL A 16 -14.55 -20.97 -1.06
CA VAL A 16 -14.89 -22.33 -1.55
C VAL A 16 -14.15 -23.34 -0.66
N VAL A 17 -14.89 -24.07 0.17
CA VAL A 17 -14.39 -25.28 0.83
C VAL A 17 -14.23 -26.38 -0.21
N VAL A 18 -12.98 -26.75 -0.53
CA VAL A 18 -12.61 -28.15 -0.82
C VAL A 18 -11.15 -28.40 -0.39
N ASN A 19 -10.99 -29.21 0.67
CA ASN A 19 -9.79 -29.95 1.11
C ASN A 19 -8.59 -29.20 1.74
N ASP A 20 -8.76 -28.90 3.04
CA ASP A 20 -7.80 -29.07 4.15
C ASP A 20 -6.31 -29.23 3.81
N ARG A 21 -5.55 -28.13 3.97
CA ARG A 21 -4.22 -28.03 4.62
C ARG A 21 -3.68 -26.60 4.46
N CYS A 22 -3.44 -25.90 5.57
CA CYS A 22 -2.59 -24.71 5.56
C CYS A 22 -1.22 -25.10 6.14
N LEU A 23 -0.17 -25.06 5.31
CA LEU A 23 1.20 -25.35 5.71
C LEU A 23 1.92 -24.05 6.04
N GLY A 24 2.22 -23.83 7.33
CA GLY A 24 3.09 -22.76 7.78
C GLY A 24 4.49 -23.30 8.10
N PHE A 25 5.53 -22.68 7.56
CA PHE A 25 6.92 -22.97 7.94
C PHE A 25 7.35 -22.00 9.04
N VAL A 26 7.75 -22.52 10.19
CA VAL A 26 8.46 -21.74 11.22
C VAL A 26 9.91 -22.23 11.22
N GLN A 27 10.79 -21.50 10.54
CA GLN A 27 12.21 -21.84 10.51
C GLN A 27 12.94 -21.12 11.65
N ILE A 28 13.56 -21.89 12.55
CA ILE A 28 14.36 -21.37 13.68
C ILE A 28 15.74 -22.03 13.61
N GLY A 29 16.72 -21.31 13.07
CA GLY A 29 18.09 -21.81 12.89
C GLY A 29 18.24 -22.80 11.73
N TYR A 30 19.42 -23.45 11.67
CA TYR A 30 19.85 -24.34 10.57
C TYR A 30 19.08 -25.67 10.47
N GLN A 31 18.04 -25.89 11.29
CA GLN A 31 17.18 -27.07 11.26
C GLN A 31 15.71 -26.63 11.25
N PRO A 32 14.92 -26.96 10.21
CA PRO A 32 13.50 -26.63 10.20
C PRO A 32 12.75 -27.51 11.21
N ILE A 33 12.17 -26.89 12.24
CA ILE A 33 11.21 -27.55 13.12
C ILE A 33 9.83 -27.42 12.46
N LEU A 34 9.20 -28.57 12.17
CA LEU A 34 7.91 -28.63 11.51
C LEU A 34 6.80 -28.47 12.54
N ALA A 35 6.25 -27.25 12.67
CA ALA A 35 5.11 -26.99 13.53
C ALA A 35 3.80 -27.21 12.74
N ASN A 36 3.04 -28.25 13.10
CA ASN A 36 1.72 -28.51 12.52
C ASN A 36 0.64 -27.85 13.36
N ALA A 37 0.02 -26.78 12.85
CA ALA A 37 -1.20 -26.22 13.41
C ALA A 37 -2.40 -26.70 12.58
N ARG A 38 -3.39 -27.32 13.24
CA ARG A 38 -4.69 -27.66 12.62
C ARG A 38 -5.76 -26.75 13.20
N LEU A 39 -6.33 -25.89 12.36
CA LEU A 39 -7.55 -25.18 12.70
C LEU A 39 -8.73 -26.05 12.30
N PHE A 40 -9.58 -26.40 13.26
CA PHE A 40 -10.88 -26.98 12.98
C PHE A 40 -11.91 -25.86 12.88
N ARG A 41 -12.81 -25.95 11.89
CA ARG A 41 -13.86 -24.96 11.63
C ARG A 41 -14.62 -24.60 12.92
N PHE A 42 -14.81 -23.31 13.15
CA PHE A 42 -15.69 -22.77 14.20
C PHE A 42 -16.61 -21.72 13.56
N GLY A 43 -17.92 -22.00 13.48
CA GLY A 43 -18.94 -21.05 12.98
C GLY A 43 -19.64 -21.42 11.67
N ASP A 44 -20.81 -20.80 11.48
CA ASP A 44 -21.59 -20.79 10.25
C ASP A 44 -21.16 -19.63 9.32
N SER A 45 -21.38 -19.80 8.02
CA SER A 45 -20.65 -19.13 6.92
C SER A 45 -20.79 -17.62 6.78
N GLU A 46 -21.54 -16.93 7.65
CA GLU A 46 -21.89 -15.52 7.45
C GLU A 46 -21.66 -14.61 8.67
N GLU A 47 -21.07 -15.10 9.76
CA GLU A 47 -20.77 -14.27 10.93
C GLU A 47 -19.29 -14.30 11.34
N ILE A 48 -18.74 -13.11 11.63
CA ILE A 48 -17.42 -12.96 12.26
C ILE A 48 -17.59 -13.35 13.73
N VAL A 49 -17.17 -14.58 14.08
CA VAL A 49 -17.41 -15.14 15.43
C VAL A 49 -16.36 -14.75 16.48
N GLY A 50 -15.33 -13.99 16.12
CA GLY A 50 -14.34 -13.44 17.07
C GLY A 50 -12.89 -13.44 16.60
N LEU A 51 -11.98 -13.05 17.50
CA LEU A 51 -10.53 -13.03 17.29
C LEU A 51 -9.89 -14.32 17.83
N LEU A 52 -9.16 -15.06 16.98
CA LEU A 52 -8.39 -16.21 17.41
C LEU A 52 -6.97 -15.79 17.81
N TYR A 53 -6.65 -15.90 19.10
CA TYR A 53 -5.30 -15.70 19.62
C TYR A 53 -4.55 -17.03 19.63
N ILE A 54 -3.51 -17.15 18.80
CA ILE A 54 -2.59 -18.29 18.82
C ILE A 54 -1.31 -17.87 19.53
N ALA A 55 -1.08 -18.42 20.72
CA ALA A 55 0.18 -18.31 21.44
C ALA A 55 1.01 -19.56 21.18
N LEU A 56 2.13 -19.41 20.48
CA LEU A 56 3.12 -20.47 20.27
C LEU A 56 4.28 -20.26 21.24
N GLU A 57 4.36 -21.11 22.26
CA GLU A 57 5.53 -21.21 23.13
C GLU A 57 6.47 -22.27 22.59
N LEU A 58 7.61 -21.81 22.07
CA LEU A 58 8.67 -22.69 21.58
C LEU A 58 9.72 -22.79 22.68
N SER A 59 9.65 -23.83 23.50
CA SER A 59 10.81 -24.26 24.27
C SER A 59 11.79 -24.91 23.29
N PRO A 60 13.10 -24.64 23.39
CA PRO A 60 14.07 -25.51 22.77
C PRO A 60 14.00 -26.85 23.51
N ASP A 61 13.14 -27.76 23.06
CA ASP A 61 13.29 -29.18 23.39
C ASP A 61 14.50 -29.67 22.62
N ILE A 62 15.67 -29.38 23.18
CA ILE A 62 16.91 -29.99 22.74
C ILE A 62 16.72 -31.48 23.05
N GLN A 63 16.59 -32.29 22.01
CA GLN A 63 16.72 -33.75 22.14
C GLN A 63 18.15 -34.04 22.57
N PHE A 64 18.41 -33.93 23.87
CA PHE A 64 19.67 -34.33 24.48
C PHE A 64 19.69 -35.86 24.52
N GLY A 65 20.14 -36.48 23.43
CA GLY A 65 20.54 -37.88 23.47
C GLY A 65 21.55 -38.08 24.60
N SER A 66 21.19 -38.91 25.59
CA SER A 66 22.05 -39.46 26.65
C SER A 66 23.09 -38.50 27.25
N ILE A 67 22.68 -37.34 27.77
CA ILE A 67 23.54 -36.48 28.61
C ILE A 67 23.21 -36.72 30.10
N PRO A 68 24.19 -36.99 30.97
CA PRO A 68 23.98 -37.11 32.42
C PRO A 68 23.33 -35.85 33.01
N ASP A 69 22.38 -36.00 33.93
CA ASP A 69 21.55 -34.88 34.45
C ASP A 69 22.36 -33.75 35.09
N GLN A 70 23.55 -34.03 35.64
CA GLN A 70 24.46 -33.00 36.16
C GLN A 70 24.99 -32.06 35.07
N MET A 71 25.25 -32.56 33.87
CA MET A 71 25.71 -31.72 32.75
C MET A 71 24.56 -30.90 32.14
N LYS A 72 23.31 -31.41 32.20
CA LYS A 72 22.11 -30.63 31.83
C LYS A 72 21.90 -29.44 32.76
N THR A 73 22.02 -29.64 34.08
CA THR A 73 21.90 -28.56 35.07
C THR A 73 22.98 -27.49 34.87
N GLN A 74 24.22 -27.89 34.64
CA GLN A 74 25.33 -26.96 34.41
C GLN A 74 25.20 -26.19 33.09
N GLN A 75 24.70 -26.82 32.01
CA GLN A 75 24.41 -26.13 30.74
C GLN A 75 23.24 -25.15 30.88
N ASN A 76 22.19 -25.53 31.60
CA ASN A 76 21.05 -24.65 31.88
C ASN A 76 21.45 -23.43 32.71
N GLU A 77 22.29 -23.59 33.73
CA GLU A 77 22.83 -22.47 34.51
C GLU A 77 23.67 -21.51 33.65
N LYS A 78 24.58 -22.05 32.82
CA LYS A 78 25.36 -21.23 31.88
C LYS A 78 24.46 -20.47 30.89
N LEU A 79 23.41 -21.12 30.38
CA LEU A 79 22.44 -20.50 29.49
C LEU A 79 21.64 -19.40 30.20
N LEU A 80 21.21 -19.64 31.45
CA LEU A 80 20.50 -18.64 32.25
C LEU A 80 21.36 -17.41 32.51
N VAL A 81 22.65 -17.59 32.86
CA VAL A 81 23.60 -16.48 33.01
C VAL A 81 23.75 -15.73 31.68
N ALA A 82 23.97 -16.44 30.57
CA ALA A 82 24.09 -15.82 29.25
C ALA A 82 22.82 -15.01 28.86
N ILE A 83 21.63 -15.53 29.14
CA ILE A 83 20.35 -14.84 28.92
C ILE A 83 20.26 -13.58 29.80
N GLN A 84 20.67 -13.66 31.06
CA GLN A 84 20.63 -12.51 31.98
C GLN A 84 21.61 -11.42 31.54
N THR A 85 22.85 -11.78 31.18
CA THR A 85 23.84 -10.84 30.64
C THR A 85 23.32 -10.18 29.37
N HIS A 86 22.78 -10.96 28.43
CA HIS A 86 22.22 -10.42 27.19
C HIS A 86 21.04 -9.46 27.44
N LYS A 87 20.17 -9.75 28.43
CA LYS A 87 19.09 -8.83 28.81
C LYS A 87 19.61 -7.52 29.40
N GLN A 88 20.67 -7.56 30.20
CA GLN A 88 21.28 -6.37 30.76
C GLN A 88 21.91 -5.50 29.66
N GLU A 89 22.64 -6.12 28.74
CA GLU A 89 23.21 -5.44 27.56
C GLU A 89 22.11 -4.79 26.70
N GLN A 90 21.04 -5.52 26.38
CA GLN A 90 19.91 -4.98 25.63
C GLN A 90 19.27 -3.79 26.34
N LYS A 91 19.10 -3.87 27.66
CA LYS A 91 18.54 -2.75 28.45
C LYS A 91 19.45 -1.53 28.37
N GLN A 92 20.77 -1.70 28.52
CA GLN A 92 21.73 -0.60 28.41
C GLN A 92 21.69 0.08 27.04
N ILE A 93 21.64 -0.71 25.96
CA ILE A 93 21.54 -0.19 24.59
C ILE A 93 20.24 0.61 24.40
N ILE A 94 19.11 0.09 24.90
CA ILE A 94 17.80 0.76 24.82
C ILE A 94 17.81 2.07 25.63
N ASP A 95 18.37 2.06 26.83
CA ASP A 95 18.45 3.24 27.69
C ASP A 95 19.36 4.31 27.08
N GLN A 96 20.50 3.90 26.49
CA GLN A 96 21.39 4.79 25.74
C GLN A 96 20.66 5.41 24.54
N PHE A 97 19.90 4.61 23.79
CA PHE A 97 19.12 5.12 22.67
C PHE A 97 18.07 6.15 23.12
N LYS A 98 17.28 5.85 24.16
CA LYS A 98 16.28 6.78 24.71
C LYS A 98 16.89 8.10 25.14
N TYR A 99 18.04 8.06 25.82
CA TYR A 99 18.77 9.26 26.23
C TYR A 99 19.17 10.12 25.01
N ASN A 100 19.69 9.48 23.95
CA ASN A 100 20.06 10.19 22.73
C ASN A 100 18.85 10.74 21.96
N CYS A 101 17.70 10.06 21.98
CA CYS A 101 16.46 10.61 21.44
C CYS A 101 16.05 11.90 22.15
N GLN A 102 16.16 11.95 23.48
CA GLN A 102 15.81 13.15 24.26
C GLN A 102 16.74 14.31 23.92
N LEU A 103 18.05 14.08 23.89
CA LEU A 103 19.02 15.11 23.50
C LEU A 103 18.75 15.62 22.09
N PHE A 104 18.55 14.71 21.14
CA PHE A 104 18.32 15.06 19.74
C PHE A 104 17.01 15.84 19.56
N GLN A 105 15.96 15.49 20.30
CA GLN A 105 14.69 16.22 20.30
C GLN A 105 14.83 17.62 20.89
N GLN A 106 15.58 17.79 21.98
CA GLN A 106 15.84 19.10 22.58
C GLN A 106 16.59 20.02 21.61
N GLU A 107 17.65 19.51 20.96
CA GLU A 107 18.38 20.26 19.95
C GLU A 107 17.49 20.67 18.77
N PHE A 108 16.58 19.78 18.37
CA PHE A 108 15.65 20.05 17.28
C PHE A 108 14.60 21.11 17.63
N GLN A 109 14.06 21.08 18.84
CA GLN A 109 13.13 22.08 19.36
C GLN A 109 13.81 23.46 19.47
N ASN A 110 15.06 23.49 19.91
CA ASN A 110 15.84 24.73 20.00
C ASN A 110 16.12 25.35 18.62
N ALA A 111 16.25 24.54 17.57
CA ALA A 111 16.46 25.04 16.21
C ALA A 111 15.21 25.72 15.61
N LYS A 112 14.00 25.35 16.07
CA LYS A 112 12.72 25.92 15.58
C LYS A 112 11.72 26.10 16.74
N PRO A 113 11.93 27.11 17.61
CA PRO A 113 11.06 27.33 18.76
C PRO A 113 9.63 27.68 18.33
N GLY A 114 8.64 27.08 18.97
CA GLY A 114 7.22 27.45 18.84
C GLY A 114 6.41 26.69 17.78
N ALA A 115 7.01 25.85 16.95
CA ALA A 115 6.28 24.98 16.01
C ALA A 115 6.05 23.58 16.61
N LYS A 116 4.83 23.03 16.49
CA LYS A 116 4.62 21.58 16.70
C LYS A 116 5.33 20.84 15.57
N GLN A 117 6.32 20.04 15.92
CA GLN A 117 7.17 19.32 14.97
C GLN A 117 6.91 17.82 15.05
N TYR A 118 6.94 17.15 13.90
CA TYR A 118 6.77 15.70 13.78
C TYR A 118 8.13 15.01 13.60
N LEU A 119 8.70 14.53 14.70
CA LEU A 119 9.98 13.83 14.70
C LEU A 119 9.77 12.33 14.97
N ALA A 120 9.83 11.53 13.91
CA ALA A 120 9.61 10.08 13.98
C ALA A 120 10.86 9.33 14.46
N LEU A 121 11.19 9.42 15.76
CA LEU A 121 12.28 8.65 16.37
C LEU A 121 11.79 7.35 17.01
N ASN A 122 10.68 7.43 17.74
CA ASN A 122 10.09 6.35 18.52
C ASN A 122 8.63 6.22 18.13
N LEU A 123 8.25 5.08 17.56
CA LEU A 123 6.92 4.83 17.03
C LEU A 123 6.29 3.62 17.72
N LEU A 124 4.99 3.69 17.98
CA LEU A 124 4.22 2.58 18.52
C LEU A 124 4.01 1.55 17.41
N ARG A 125 4.55 0.35 17.60
CA ARG A 125 4.44 -0.75 16.63
C ARG A 125 3.22 -1.62 16.89
N ASP A 126 2.78 -2.35 15.87
CA ASP A 126 1.70 -3.36 15.87
C ASP A 126 1.67 -4.39 17.02
N ASN A 127 2.78 -4.58 17.74
CA ASN A 127 2.85 -5.45 18.92
C ASN A 127 2.81 -4.70 20.26
N GLY A 128 2.40 -3.43 20.25
CA GLY A 128 2.29 -2.57 21.43
C GLY A 128 3.63 -2.06 21.97
N LYS A 129 4.75 -2.31 21.26
CA LYS A 129 6.07 -1.82 21.67
C LYS A 129 6.41 -0.52 20.98
N ILE A 130 6.97 0.42 21.73
CA ILE A 130 7.61 1.60 21.17
C ILE A 130 8.99 1.19 20.67
N VAL A 131 9.25 1.39 19.38
CA VAL A 131 10.50 1.01 18.72
C VAL A 131 11.10 2.19 17.95
N PRO A 132 12.42 2.17 17.71
CA PRO A 132 13.04 3.06 16.74
C PRO A 132 12.34 2.99 15.37
N SER A 133 12.11 4.13 14.72
CA SER A 133 11.42 4.19 13.42
C SER A 133 12.13 3.38 12.32
N ASN A 134 13.46 3.30 12.35
CA ASN A 134 14.25 2.50 11.42
C ASN A 134 14.00 0.98 11.53
N GLN A 135 13.47 0.49 12.65
CA GLN A 135 13.10 -0.93 12.80
C GLN A 135 11.78 -1.30 12.12
N LEU A 136 11.01 -0.31 11.64
CA LEU A 136 9.78 -0.56 10.90
C LEU A 136 10.02 -0.77 9.41
N ILE A 137 11.13 -0.26 8.88
CA ILE A 137 11.50 -0.43 7.47
C ILE A 137 12.35 -1.68 7.33
N GLN A 138 11.91 -2.59 6.46
CA GLN A 138 12.66 -3.76 6.09
C GLN A 138 12.71 -3.83 4.57
N PRO A 139 13.87 -3.82 3.91
CA PRO A 139 13.92 -3.97 2.46
C PRO A 139 13.21 -5.26 1.99
N VAL A 140 12.19 -5.12 1.14
CA VAL A 140 11.40 -6.22 0.58
C VAL A 140 11.48 -6.20 -0.93
N TYR A 141 11.83 -7.32 -1.54
CA TYR A 141 11.91 -7.45 -2.99
C TYR A 141 10.91 -8.50 -3.51
N SER A 142 10.20 -8.15 -4.57
CA SER A 142 9.33 -9.06 -5.33
C SER A 142 9.59 -8.89 -6.81
N LYS A 143 9.63 -10.02 -7.55
CA LYS A 143 9.76 -9.99 -9.01
C LYS A 143 8.54 -9.40 -9.71
N GLN A 144 7.35 -9.48 -9.10
CA GLN A 144 6.12 -8.93 -9.68
C GLN A 144 6.01 -7.42 -9.45
N LEU A 145 6.55 -6.92 -8.33
CA LEU A 145 6.64 -5.50 -7.96
C LEU A 145 8.05 -4.96 -8.26
N ASN A 146 8.51 -5.13 -9.50
CA ASN A 146 9.89 -4.86 -9.91
C ASN A 146 10.16 -3.41 -10.35
N THR A 147 9.16 -2.53 -10.32
CA THR A 147 9.30 -1.10 -10.61
C THR A 147 8.71 -0.27 -9.49
N SER A 148 9.18 0.97 -9.33
CA SER A 148 8.65 1.89 -8.32
C SER A 148 7.17 2.20 -8.52
N HIS A 149 6.73 2.35 -9.78
CA HIS A 149 5.33 2.55 -10.13
C HIS A 149 4.46 1.36 -9.72
N LYS A 150 4.89 0.12 -9.98
CA LYS A 150 4.15 -1.07 -9.54
C LYS A 150 4.09 -1.17 -8.01
N CYS A 151 5.18 -0.84 -7.32
CA CYS A 151 5.18 -0.80 -5.86
C CYS A 151 4.19 0.23 -5.33
N TYR A 152 4.18 1.43 -5.91
CA TYR A 152 3.27 2.50 -5.51
C TYR A 152 1.82 2.15 -5.79
N ARG A 153 1.52 1.69 -7.01
CA ARG A 153 0.18 1.27 -7.42
C ARG A 153 -0.34 0.13 -6.55
N PHE A 154 0.49 -0.88 -6.26
CA PHE A 154 0.15 -1.96 -5.33
C PHE A 154 -0.24 -1.46 -3.95
N VAL A 155 0.50 -0.50 -3.38
CA VAL A 155 0.20 0.05 -2.05
C VAL A 155 -1.06 0.93 -2.07
N ASN A 156 -1.26 1.73 -3.12
CA ASN A 156 -2.46 2.58 -3.25
C ASN A 156 -3.75 1.77 -3.41
N LEU A 157 -3.67 0.60 -4.06
CA LEU A 157 -4.81 -0.32 -4.19
C LEU A 157 -5.20 -1.01 -2.88
N MET A 158 -4.38 -0.92 -1.84
CA MET A 158 -4.75 -1.46 -0.52
C MET A 158 -5.88 -0.60 0.08
N PRO A 159 -6.99 -1.21 0.53
CA PRO A 159 -8.00 -0.51 1.29
C PRO A 159 -7.42 0.15 2.55
N ASP A 160 -8.11 1.18 3.02
CA ASP A 160 -7.78 1.78 4.31
C ASP A 160 -8.08 0.81 5.45
N GLY A 161 -7.26 0.89 6.51
CA GLY A 161 -7.50 0.16 7.75
C GLY A 161 -8.74 0.68 8.49
N LEU A 162 -9.42 -0.18 9.26
CA LEU A 162 -10.59 0.17 10.07
C LEU A 162 -10.24 0.89 11.40
N ASP A 163 -9.11 1.58 11.48
CA ASP A 163 -8.60 2.06 12.77
C ASP A 163 -9.13 3.46 13.13
N ASP A 164 -10.16 3.50 13.98
CA ASP A 164 -10.61 4.66 14.78
C ASP A 164 -9.77 4.83 16.07
N GLN A 165 -8.49 4.46 16.04
CA GLN A 165 -7.64 4.45 17.24
C GLN A 165 -7.14 5.86 17.61
N VAL A 166 -7.10 6.15 18.92
CA VAL A 166 -6.66 7.45 19.47
C VAL A 166 -5.16 7.70 19.28
N GLN A 167 -4.34 6.64 19.14
CA GLN A 167 -2.91 6.75 18.83
C GLN A 167 -2.56 6.03 17.53
N PRO A 168 -1.74 6.64 16.65
CA PRO A 168 -1.33 6.03 15.41
C PRO A 168 -0.35 4.88 15.68
N ILE A 169 -0.78 3.65 15.36
CA ILE A 169 0.05 2.46 15.35
C ILE A 169 0.70 2.36 13.98
N TRP A 170 2.01 2.10 13.95
CA TRP A 170 2.77 1.93 12.71
C TRP A 170 3.12 0.44 12.54
N SER A 171 2.48 -0.19 11.58
CA SER A 171 2.59 -1.63 11.34
C SER A 171 3.83 -1.95 10.51
N ARG A 172 4.40 -3.14 10.76
CA ARG A 172 5.50 -3.65 9.94
C ARG A 172 4.98 -4.08 8.56
N PRO A 173 5.86 -4.15 7.54
CA PRO A 173 5.49 -4.62 6.20
C PRO A 173 4.75 -5.96 6.19
N TYR A 174 5.21 -6.94 6.98
CA TYR A 174 4.54 -8.25 7.09
C TYR A 174 3.10 -8.13 7.62
N THR A 175 2.86 -7.27 8.62
CA THR A 175 1.53 -7.06 9.20
C THR A 175 0.60 -6.40 8.19
N THR A 176 1.06 -5.36 7.51
CA THR A 176 0.30 -4.68 6.46
C THR A 176 -0.06 -5.63 5.31
N LEU A 177 0.91 -6.43 4.85
CA LEU A 177 0.70 -7.45 3.81
C LEU A 177 -0.28 -8.54 4.25
N ALA A 178 -0.17 -9.02 5.50
CA ALA A 178 -1.06 -10.04 6.04
C ALA A 178 -2.50 -9.55 6.20
N ARG A 179 -2.68 -8.27 6.58
CA ARG A 179 -3.99 -7.64 6.68
C ARG A 179 -4.59 -7.33 5.30
N GLY A 180 -3.75 -7.03 4.31
CA GLY A 180 -4.18 -6.60 2.98
C GLY A 180 -4.84 -5.22 2.96
N SER A 181 -4.68 -4.44 4.03
CA SER A 181 -5.14 -3.06 4.19
C SER A 181 -4.20 -2.28 5.11
N GLY A 182 -4.25 -0.94 5.08
CA GLY A 182 -3.24 -0.07 5.69
C GLY A 182 -3.79 1.32 6.03
N SER A 183 -3.35 1.92 7.15
CA SER A 183 -3.38 3.39 7.25
C SER A 183 -2.34 4.00 6.30
N ASP A 184 -2.33 5.32 6.15
CA ASP A 184 -1.31 6.02 5.36
C ASP A 184 0.11 5.75 5.88
N GLU A 185 0.28 5.64 7.20
CA GLU A 185 1.54 5.29 7.84
C GLU A 185 1.98 3.86 7.49
N ASP A 186 1.08 2.90 7.60
CA ASP A 186 1.35 1.49 7.25
C ASP A 186 1.73 1.34 5.78
N LYS A 187 1.00 2.05 4.90
CA LYS A 187 1.24 2.12 3.45
C LYS A 187 2.60 2.75 3.16
N ALA A 188 2.97 3.83 3.83
CA ALA A 188 4.27 4.48 3.67
C ALA A 188 5.44 3.59 4.13
N ILE A 189 5.27 2.88 5.26
CA ILE A 189 6.26 1.90 5.75
C ILE A 189 6.47 0.78 4.73
N LEU A 190 5.38 0.21 4.21
CA LEU A 190 5.43 -0.85 3.21
C LEU A 190 6.03 -0.37 1.88
N LEU A 191 5.61 0.79 1.39
CA LEU A 191 6.14 1.37 0.15
C LEU A 191 7.63 1.68 0.27
N CYS A 192 8.06 2.34 1.35
CA CYS A 192 9.48 2.60 1.58
C CYS A 192 10.26 1.27 1.62
N SER A 193 9.76 0.26 2.33
CA SER A 193 10.34 -1.08 2.38
C SER A 193 10.49 -1.74 0.99
N LEU A 194 9.48 -1.62 0.12
CA LEU A 194 9.53 -2.11 -1.27
C LEU A 194 10.57 -1.35 -2.11
N LEU A 195 10.56 -0.01 -2.06
CA LEU A 195 11.51 0.82 -2.81
C LEU A 195 12.96 0.59 -2.33
N ARG A 196 13.17 0.39 -1.02
CA ARG A 196 14.47 0.00 -0.46
C ARG A 196 14.90 -1.38 -0.96
N GLY A 197 13.98 -2.33 -1.13
CA GLY A 197 14.24 -3.63 -1.76
C GLY A 197 14.65 -3.52 -3.23
N LEU A 198 14.13 -2.53 -3.95
CA LEU A 198 14.60 -2.13 -5.29
C LEU A 198 15.93 -1.36 -5.29
N GLN A 199 16.59 -1.23 -4.13
CA GLN A 199 17.83 -0.47 -3.94
C GLN A 199 17.68 1.04 -4.20
N MET A 200 16.47 1.59 -4.07
CA MET A 200 16.25 3.04 -4.20
C MET A 200 16.60 3.75 -2.88
N PRO A 201 17.16 4.98 -2.92
CA PRO A 201 17.41 5.81 -1.73
C PRO A 201 16.09 6.43 -1.20
N ALA A 202 15.17 5.56 -0.79
CA ALA A 202 13.85 5.91 -0.31
C ALA A 202 13.83 6.20 1.20
N PHE A 203 12.94 7.10 1.61
CA PHE A 203 12.71 7.51 2.99
C PHE A 203 11.22 7.70 3.20
N VAL A 204 10.73 7.36 4.39
CA VAL A 204 9.44 7.86 4.87
C VAL A 204 9.63 9.29 5.32
N ALA A 205 8.78 10.18 4.84
CA ALA A 205 8.73 11.58 5.18
C ALA A 205 7.50 11.88 6.03
N VAL A 206 7.70 12.61 7.13
CA VAL A 206 6.61 13.09 7.97
C VAL A 206 6.71 14.59 8.18
N GLY A 207 5.57 15.24 8.37
CA GLY A 207 5.53 16.67 8.59
C GLY A 207 4.11 17.20 8.68
N GLN A 208 3.90 18.40 8.16
CA GLN A 208 2.64 19.13 8.25
C GLN A 208 2.13 19.59 6.88
N THR A 209 0.81 19.53 6.68
CA THR A 209 0.11 20.09 5.51
C THR A 209 -0.21 21.58 5.68
N HIS A 210 -0.68 22.24 4.62
CA HIS A 210 -1.16 23.63 4.69
C HIS A 210 -2.40 23.79 5.59
N GLN A 211 -3.18 22.72 5.77
CA GLN A 211 -4.31 22.65 6.70
C GLN A 211 -3.88 22.40 8.16
N ASN A 212 -2.58 22.40 8.44
CA ASN A 212 -1.96 22.15 9.74
C ASN A 212 -2.19 20.72 10.29
N THR A 213 -2.60 19.77 9.45
CA THR A 213 -2.68 18.35 9.78
C THR A 213 -1.33 17.66 9.58
N GLY A 214 -1.10 16.54 10.27
CA GLY A 214 0.08 15.71 10.00
C GLY A 214 -0.05 15.04 8.63
N PHE A 215 1.08 14.81 7.95
CA PHE A 215 1.11 13.95 6.77
C PHE A 215 2.24 12.94 6.85
N VAL A 216 2.10 11.88 6.07
CA VAL A 216 3.14 10.90 5.77
C VAL A 216 3.24 10.71 4.25
N ALA A 217 4.46 10.58 3.74
CA ALA A 217 4.74 10.32 2.34
C ALA A 217 6.00 9.46 2.20
N VAL A 218 6.30 8.98 0.99
CA VAL A 218 7.59 8.34 0.69
C VAL A 218 8.34 9.20 -0.31
N ILE A 219 9.63 9.43 -0.07
CA ILE A 219 10.49 10.25 -0.92
C ILE A 219 11.73 9.44 -1.29
N ALA A 220 12.06 9.37 -2.58
CA ALA A 220 13.34 8.85 -3.05
C ALA A 220 14.24 10.00 -3.54
N ILE A 221 15.47 10.08 -3.02
CA ILE A 221 16.39 11.21 -3.26
C ILE A 221 17.62 10.73 -4.03
N TYR A 222 17.73 11.11 -5.29
CA TYR A 222 18.81 10.80 -6.23
C TYR A 222 19.67 12.03 -6.51
N GLY A 223 20.39 12.50 -5.50
CA GLY A 223 21.20 13.72 -5.62
C GLY A 223 20.35 14.93 -5.98
N VAL A 224 20.37 15.35 -7.24
CA VAL A 224 19.58 16.48 -7.76
C VAL A 224 18.15 16.12 -8.17
N LYS A 225 17.80 14.83 -8.23
CA LYS A 225 16.43 14.38 -8.54
C LYS A 225 15.73 13.87 -7.30
N VAL A 226 14.45 14.18 -7.15
CA VAL A 226 13.61 13.76 -6.04
C VAL A 226 12.30 13.20 -6.58
N GLN A 227 11.91 12.02 -6.11
CA GLN A 227 10.61 11.42 -6.40
C GLN A 227 9.79 11.43 -5.12
N LEU A 228 8.61 12.04 -5.14
CA LEU A 228 7.68 12.09 -4.01
C LEU A 228 6.44 11.28 -4.35
N TYR A 229 6.14 10.29 -3.53
CA TYR A 229 4.97 9.43 -3.59
C TYR A 229 3.95 9.91 -2.55
N TYR A 230 2.88 10.55 -3.00
CA TYR A 230 1.91 11.21 -2.13
C TYR A 230 0.53 11.31 -2.78
N ARG A 231 -0.53 10.97 -2.04
CA ARG A 231 -1.95 11.09 -2.46
C ARG A 231 -2.22 10.57 -3.87
N GLU A 232 -1.91 9.30 -4.08
CA GLU A 232 -2.10 8.60 -5.36
C GLU A 232 -1.27 9.13 -6.54
N GLU A 233 -0.42 10.13 -6.31
CA GLU A 233 0.42 10.76 -7.32
C GLU A 233 1.92 10.53 -7.10
N ILE A 234 2.68 10.61 -8.19
CA ILE A 234 4.16 10.60 -8.15
C ILE A 234 4.68 11.91 -8.72
N TYR A 235 5.28 12.73 -7.87
CA TYR A 235 5.90 13.98 -8.27
C TYR A 235 7.38 13.79 -8.55
N TYR A 236 7.81 14.22 -9.73
CA TYR A 236 9.20 14.15 -10.18
C TYR A 236 9.82 15.54 -10.13
N PHE A 237 10.76 15.75 -9.22
CA PHE A 237 11.41 17.04 -9.04
C PHE A 237 12.87 16.99 -9.45
N LYS A 238 13.33 18.02 -10.15
CA LYS A 238 14.73 18.23 -10.51
C LYS A 238 15.25 19.55 -9.96
N GLN A 239 16.30 19.47 -9.15
CA GLN A 239 16.97 20.61 -8.59
C GLN A 239 17.57 21.49 -9.70
N GLN A 240 17.31 22.79 -9.61
CA GLN A 240 17.82 23.83 -10.48
C GLN A 240 19.05 24.50 -9.87
N PRO A 241 19.86 25.22 -10.66
CA PRO A 241 21.08 25.89 -10.17
C PRO A 241 20.83 26.93 -9.07
N ASP A 242 19.63 27.52 -9.04
CA ASP A 242 19.19 28.47 -8.00
C ASP A 242 18.82 27.78 -6.67
N GLY A 243 18.87 26.44 -6.62
CA GLY A 243 18.54 25.63 -5.47
C GLY A 243 17.07 25.23 -5.36
N THR A 244 16.20 25.73 -6.24
CA THR A 244 14.79 25.33 -6.31
C THR A 244 14.61 23.97 -6.99
N TYR A 245 13.42 23.39 -6.93
CA TYR A 245 13.12 22.10 -7.54
C TYR A 245 11.99 22.25 -8.58
N LEU A 246 12.30 22.08 -9.85
CA LEU A 246 11.32 22.12 -10.93
C LEU A 246 10.58 20.78 -11.03
N LEU A 247 9.25 20.79 -11.09
CA LEU A 247 8.45 19.60 -11.38
C LEU A 247 8.59 19.22 -12.85
N GLU A 248 9.04 18.00 -13.13
CA GLU A 248 9.13 17.43 -14.47
C GLU A 248 7.75 16.95 -14.93
N ASP A 249 7.44 17.15 -16.21
CA ASP A 249 6.20 16.71 -16.86
C ASP A 249 6.25 15.19 -17.16
N HIS A 250 6.33 14.39 -16.09
CA HIS A 250 6.34 12.93 -16.10
C HIS A 250 5.17 12.31 -15.31
N SER A 251 4.47 13.13 -14.53
CA SER A 251 3.27 12.74 -13.76
C SER A 251 2.04 12.73 -14.65
N ASN A 252 0.91 12.28 -14.12
CA ASN A 252 -0.45 12.51 -14.64
C ASN A 252 -0.82 14.01 -14.76
N ASN A 253 0.16 14.91 -14.91
CA ASN A 253 0.08 16.36 -15.06
C ASN A 253 -0.29 16.78 -16.50
N TYR A 254 -1.32 16.18 -17.09
CA TYR A 254 -1.91 16.78 -18.30
C TYR A 254 -2.51 18.16 -17.95
N PRO A 255 -2.70 19.07 -18.92
CA PRO A 255 -3.07 20.47 -18.66
C PRO A 255 -4.33 20.71 -17.83
N GLU A 256 -5.19 19.70 -17.69
CA GLU A 256 -6.45 19.73 -16.92
C GLU A 256 -6.37 18.91 -15.61
N SER A 257 -5.18 18.43 -15.25
CA SER A 257 -5.01 17.58 -14.07
C SER A 257 -5.02 18.38 -12.77
N GLU A 258 -5.75 17.85 -11.78
CA GLU A 258 -5.77 18.35 -10.41
C GLU A 258 -4.53 17.94 -9.59
N THR A 259 -3.59 17.16 -10.15
CA THR A 259 -2.39 16.66 -9.45
C THR A 259 -1.60 17.75 -8.74
N LEU A 260 -1.53 18.97 -9.30
CA LEU A 260 -0.85 20.10 -8.65
C LEU A 260 -1.57 20.58 -7.37
N GLN A 261 -2.89 20.47 -7.33
CA GLN A 261 -3.72 20.86 -6.18
C GLN A 261 -3.62 19.84 -5.03
N LEU A 262 -3.25 18.59 -5.34
CA LEU A 262 -3.06 17.53 -4.35
C LEU A 262 -1.80 17.71 -3.51
N LEU A 263 -0.80 18.48 -3.98
CA LEU A 263 0.43 18.75 -3.24
C LEU A 263 0.22 19.84 -2.18
N ASP A 264 -0.28 19.44 -1.01
CA ASP A 264 -0.58 20.34 0.11
C ASP A 264 0.45 20.31 1.24
N ILE A 265 1.68 19.88 0.96
CA ILE A 265 2.76 19.75 1.94
C ILE A 265 3.31 21.13 2.30
N LYS A 266 3.09 21.55 3.56
CA LYS A 266 3.59 22.82 4.11
C LYS A 266 5.03 22.70 4.60
N ARG A 267 5.40 21.57 5.21
CA ARG A 267 6.73 21.39 5.82
C ARG A 267 7.05 19.91 6.04
N VAL A 268 8.22 19.46 5.61
CA VAL A 268 8.78 18.15 5.98
C VAL A 268 9.60 18.30 7.25
N ASP A 269 9.30 17.54 8.30
CA ASP A 269 9.98 17.64 9.61
C ASP A 269 11.07 16.58 9.81
N SER A 270 10.81 15.35 9.40
CA SER A 270 11.79 14.28 9.48
C SER A 270 11.70 13.29 8.33
N LEU A 271 12.82 12.62 8.07
CA LEU A 271 12.97 11.56 7.09
C LEU A 271 13.57 10.35 7.79
N PHE A 272 13.10 9.15 7.52
CA PHE A 272 13.74 7.93 8.04
C PHE A 272 13.65 6.76 7.07
N ASN A 273 14.58 5.82 7.17
CA ASN A 273 14.54 4.53 6.51
C ASN A 273 15.18 3.46 7.42
N ASP A 274 15.52 2.29 6.86
CA ASP A 274 16.14 1.16 7.58
C ASP A 274 17.54 1.46 8.13
N LEU A 275 18.21 2.48 7.61
CA LEU A 275 19.59 2.82 7.96
C LEU A 275 19.67 4.12 8.77
N ASP A 276 18.85 5.10 8.42
CA ASP A 276 19.04 6.49 8.81
C ASP A 276 17.77 7.17 9.29
N THR A 277 17.97 8.17 10.13
CA THR A 277 16.92 9.11 10.53
C THR A 277 17.48 10.52 10.48
N PHE A 278 16.76 11.44 9.85
CA PHE A 278 17.12 12.83 9.66
C PHE A 278 16.03 13.74 10.20
N ALA A 279 16.45 14.86 10.79
CA ALA A 279 15.56 15.94 11.19
C ALA A 279 15.84 17.19 10.35
N ASN A 280 14.78 17.84 9.89
CA ASN A 280 14.87 19.02 9.05
C ASN A 280 15.15 20.28 9.88
N VAL A 281 16.40 20.70 9.93
CA VAL A 281 16.87 21.88 10.69
C VAL A 281 16.99 23.14 9.81
N GLN A 282 16.51 23.10 8.57
CA GLN A 282 16.50 24.26 7.67
C GLN A 282 15.74 25.43 8.30
N GLN A 283 16.37 26.60 8.38
CA GLN A 283 15.85 27.79 9.06
C GLN A 283 14.75 28.55 8.29
N SER A 284 14.22 28.01 7.19
CA SER A 284 13.13 28.65 6.47
C SER A 284 11.88 28.72 7.37
N ALA A 285 11.52 29.93 7.78
CA ALA A 285 10.23 30.22 8.42
C ALA A 285 9.07 30.14 7.41
N LEU A 286 9.39 30.16 6.10
CA LEU A 286 8.41 30.09 5.03
C LEU A 286 8.01 28.63 4.75
N PRO A 287 6.72 28.39 4.45
CA PRO A 287 6.25 27.07 4.07
C PRO A 287 6.81 26.65 2.71
N ILE A 288 6.89 25.34 2.50
CA ILE A 288 7.08 24.74 1.19
C ILE A 288 5.90 25.17 0.32
N ILE A 289 6.20 25.66 -0.88
CA ILE A 289 5.20 26.12 -1.84
C ILE A 289 5.60 25.61 -3.21
N LEU A 290 4.63 25.13 -3.99
CA LEU A 290 4.76 24.96 -5.43
C LEU A 290 4.27 26.23 -6.11
N THR A 291 5.15 26.93 -6.83
CA THR A 291 4.80 28.18 -7.52
C THR A 291 4.02 27.91 -8.81
N ASP A 292 3.41 28.95 -9.38
CA ASP A 292 2.71 28.89 -10.67
C ASP A 292 3.60 28.35 -11.81
N ASN A 293 4.92 28.54 -11.70
CA ASN A 293 5.91 28.03 -12.64
C ASN A 293 6.31 26.58 -12.35
N LYS A 294 5.52 25.84 -11.56
CA LYS A 294 5.78 24.46 -11.13
C LYS A 294 7.12 24.26 -10.40
N SER A 295 7.63 25.30 -9.73
CA SER A 295 8.86 25.22 -8.94
C SER A 295 8.57 25.11 -7.45
N LEU A 296 9.07 24.05 -6.82
CA LEU A 296 9.03 23.83 -5.39
C LEU A 296 10.15 24.61 -4.71
N VAL A 297 9.77 25.47 -3.76
CA VAL A 297 10.68 26.39 -3.06
C VAL A 297 10.68 26.14 -1.54
N ASN A 298 11.63 26.77 -0.83
CA ASN A 298 11.76 26.74 0.63
C ASN A 298 12.12 25.38 1.26
N ILE A 299 12.59 24.42 0.45
CA ILE A 299 13.17 23.16 0.92
C ILE A 299 14.36 22.72 0.06
N SER A 300 15.38 22.19 0.71
CA SER A 300 16.45 21.41 0.08
C SER A 300 16.40 19.97 0.57
N PHE A 301 16.58 19.01 -0.35
CA PHE A 301 16.70 17.58 -0.06
C PHE A 301 18.17 17.11 -0.01
N ASN A 302 19.13 18.02 0.13
CA ASN A 302 20.55 17.66 0.26
C ASN A 302 20.86 17.14 1.68
N LEU A 303 20.72 15.82 1.86
CA LEU A 303 20.96 15.13 3.13
C LEU A 303 22.42 15.14 3.59
N SER A 304 23.37 15.45 2.70
CA SER A 304 24.80 15.50 3.02
C SER A 304 25.20 16.75 3.80
N ARG A 305 24.29 17.73 3.97
CA ARG A 305 24.55 18.97 4.70
C ARG A 305 23.90 18.95 6.10
N PRO A 306 24.69 18.81 7.18
CA PRO A 306 24.17 18.80 8.55
C PRO A 306 23.43 20.07 8.97
N SER A 307 23.71 21.21 8.33
CA SER A 307 23.01 22.48 8.54
C SER A 307 21.60 22.51 7.95
N LEU A 308 21.27 21.57 7.06
CA LEU A 308 19.93 21.42 6.48
C LEU A 308 19.22 20.21 7.10
N TRP A 309 19.93 19.07 7.17
CA TRP A 309 19.42 17.81 7.69
C TRP A 309 20.35 17.26 8.75
N LYS A 310 19.91 17.25 10.00
CA LYS A 310 20.67 16.66 11.08
C LYS A 310 20.41 15.16 11.11
N ARG A 311 21.46 14.36 10.89
CA ARG A 311 21.40 12.89 10.95
C ARG A 311 21.45 12.42 12.41
N PHE A 312 20.59 11.50 12.78
CA PHE A 312 20.66 10.81 14.06
C PHE A 312 21.91 9.91 14.10
N PRO A 313 22.62 9.78 15.23
CA PRO A 313 23.86 9.02 15.29
C PRO A 313 23.69 7.55 14.85
N ALA A 314 24.34 7.19 13.74
CA ALA A 314 24.21 5.87 13.11
C ALA A 314 24.73 4.73 14.00
N ASP A 315 25.77 4.97 14.81
CA ASP A 315 26.35 3.96 15.70
C ASP A 315 25.34 3.45 16.73
N ILE A 316 24.47 4.36 17.21
CA ILE A 316 23.40 4.01 18.16
C ILE A 316 22.35 3.14 17.46
N LEU A 317 21.96 3.49 16.24
CA LEU A 317 21.01 2.71 15.44
C LEU A 317 21.55 1.33 15.09
N ASN A 318 22.86 1.21 14.84
CA ASN A 318 23.52 -0.06 14.57
C ASN A 318 23.58 -0.97 15.80
N ASN A 319 23.83 -0.41 16.99
CA ASN A 319 23.85 -1.18 18.24
C ASN A 319 22.46 -1.70 18.64
N LEU A 320 21.39 -1.07 18.17
CA LEU A 320 20.00 -1.51 18.38
C LEU A 320 19.58 -2.72 17.54
N GLN A 321 20.43 -3.22 16.64
CA GLN A 321 20.07 -4.23 15.64
C GLN A 321 19.70 -5.60 16.26
N LEU A 322 18.44 -5.71 16.68
CA LEU A 322 17.70 -6.98 16.82
C LEU A 322 17.34 -7.49 15.41
N ARG A 323 18.33 -7.71 14.54
CA ARG A 323 18.10 -8.16 13.16
C ARG A 323 17.89 -9.68 13.11
N SER A 324 16.70 -10.11 13.48
CA SER A 324 16.19 -11.42 13.07
C SER A 324 14.67 -11.36 12.94
N GLU A 325 14.20 -10.51 12.04
CA GLU A 325 12.85 -10.63 11.49
C GLU A 325 13.04 -11.06 10.02
N ILE A 326 12.55 -12.25 9.68
CA ILE A 326 12.60 -12.79 8.31
C ILE A 326 11.85 -11.81 7.42
N ALA A 327 12.47 -11.38 6.31
CA ALA A 327 11.80 -10.48 5.37
C ALA A 327 10.50 -11.11 4.87
N PRO A 328 9.40 -10.37 4.78
CA PRO A 328 8.15 -10.91 4.28
C PRO A 328 8.36 -11.42 2.85
N VAL A 329 7.90 -12.64 2.60
CA VAL A 329 7.85 -13.20 1.25
C VAL A 329 6.53 -12.77 0.62
N ILE A 330 6.62 -11.96 -0.43
CA ILE A 330 5.45 -11.53 -1.19
C ILE A 330 5.03 -12.65 -2.12
N SER A 331 3.79 -13.10 -1.99
CA SER A 331 3.17 -14.10 -2.84
C SER A 331 2.77 -13.47 -4.18
N PRO A 332 3.11 -14.08 -5.32
CA PRO A 332 2.65 -13.58 -6.60
C PRO A 332 1.12 -13.74 -6.73
N PHE A 333 0.48 -12.82 -7.44
CA PHE A 333 -0.94 -12.92 -7.77
C PHE A 333 -1.13 -13.98 -8.87
N ASN A 334 -2.09 -14.91 -8.70
CA ASN A 334 -2.39 -15.94 -9.70
C ASN A 334 -3.22 -15.35 -10.87
N PRO A 335 -2.73 -15.37 -12.12
CA PRO A 335 -3.49 -14.87 -13.27
C PRO A 335 -4.85 -15.55 -13.48
N GLU A 336 -4.96 -16.85 -13.22
CA GLU A 336 -6.22 -17.60 -13.35
C GLU A 336 -7.27 -17.08 -12.37
N THR A 337 -6.84 -16.70 -11.16
CA THR A 337 -7.74 -16.08 -10.17
C THR A 337 -8.27 -14.73 -10.65
N ALA A 338 -7.46 -13.93 -11.35
CA ALA A 338 -7.92 -12.66 -11.90
C ALA A 338 -9.03 -12.88 -12.94
N GLU A 339 -8.84 -13.83 -13.84
CA GLU A 339 -9.82 -14.19 -14.87
C GLU A 339 -11.14 -14.68 -14.24
N LEU A 340 -11.07 -15.63 -13.30
CA LEU A 340 -12.24 -16.15 -12.59
C LEU A 340 -13.01 -15.05 -11.83
N CYS A 341 -12.29 -14.16 -11.13
CA CYS A 341 -12.91 -13.04 -10.43
C CYS A 341 -13.59 -12.06 -11.40
N SER A 342 -12.97 -11.80 -12.55
CA SER A 342 -13.51 -10.94 -13.60
C SER A 342 -14.82 -11.50 -14.16
N GLU A 343 -14.82 -12.78 -14.54
CA GLU A 343 -16.00 -13.47 -15.07
C GLU A 343 -17.15 -13.53 -14.06
N ALA A 344 -16.84 -13.90 -12.81
CA ALA A 344 -17.84 -13.99 -11.74
C ALA A 344 -18.51 -12.64 -11.47
N LEU A 345 -17.73 -11.56 -11.39
CA LEU A 345 -18.25 -10.21 -11.18
C LEU A 345 -19.07 -9.75 -12.39
N GLU A 346 -18.59 -9.96 -13.61
CA GLU A 346 -19.30 -9.60 -14.85
C GLU A 346 -20.66 -10.31 -14.95
N GLN A 347 -20.73 -11.60 -14.64
CA GLN A 347 -21.98 -12.35 -14.62
C GLN A 347 -22.99 -11.79 -13.61
N LYS A 348 -22.54 -11.47 -12.39
CA LYS A 348 -23.40 -10.90 -11.34
C LYS A 348 -23.87 -9.49 -11.69
N LEU A 349 -23.00 -8.65 -12.23
CA LEU A 349 -23.39 -7.31 -12.69
C LEU A 349 -24.41 -7.38 -13.82
N TRP A 350 -24.27 -8.31 -14.76
CA TRP A 350 -25.29 -8.52 -15.79
C TRP A 350 -26.65 -8.92 -15.24
N GLN A 351 -26.70 -9.70 -14.15
CA GLN A 351 -27.97 -10.03 -13.46
C GLN A 351 -28.61 -8.77 -12.86
N LEU A 352 -27.81 -7.92 -12.22
CA LEU A 352 -28.27 -6.67 -11.61
C LEU A 352 -28.73 -5.64 -12.65
N ILE A 353 -28.00 -5.49 -13.76
CA ILE A 353 -28.40 -4.65 -14.89
C ILE A 353 -29.73 -5.14 -15.47
N ALA A 354 -29.89 -6.45 -15.65
CA ALA A 354 -31.13 -7.01 -16.20
C ALA A 354 -32.32 -6.80 -15.26
N ALA A 355 -32.12 -6.98 -13.94
CA ALA A 355 -33.14 -6.70 -12.94
C ALA A 355 -33.55 -5.22 -12.95
N ARG A 356 -32.59 -4.29 -12.91
CA ARG A 356 -32.86 -2.86 -12.94
C ARG A 356 -33.60 -2.44 -14.19
N ARG A 357 -33.21 -2.93 -15.36
CA ARG A 357 -33.89 -2.64 -16.63
C ARG A 357 -35.32 -3.18 -16.62
N SER A 358 -35.52 -4.39 -16.10
CA SER A 358 -36.86 -4.97 -15.92
C SER A 358 -37.74 -4.12 -14.99
N ASP A 359 -37.18 -3.58 -13.91
CA ASP A 359 -37.91 -2.72 -12.95
C ASP A 359 -38.42 -1.43 -13.61
N VAL A 360 -37.70 -0.92 -14.61
CA VAL A 360 -38.11 0.25 -15.40
C VAL A 360 -38.84 -0.12 -16.70
N GLY A 361 -39.24 -1.39 -16.87
CA GLY A 361 -40.01 -1.87 -18.02
C GLY A 361 -39.22 -2.06 -19.32
N LEU A 362 -37.89 -2.19 -19.24
CA LEU A 362 -36.99 -2.34 -20.38
C LEU A 362 -36.44 -3.77 -20.51
N SER A 363 -36.25 -4.23 -21.75
CA SER A 363 -35.52 -5.47 -22.03
C SER A 363 -34.00 -5.24 -22.02
N THR A 364 -33.19 -6.29 -21.84
CA THR A 364 -31.71 -6.17 -21.76
C THR A 364 -31.04 -6.78 -23.00
N PRO A 365 -30.77 -6.01 -24.06
CA PRO A 365 -30.14 -6.51 -25.27
C PRO A 365 -28.61 -6.60 -25.11
N LYS A 366 -28.15 -7.69 -24.49
CA LYS A 366 -26.72 -7.96 -24.29
C LYS A 366 -26.00 -8.14 -25.63
N SER A 367 -24.85 -7.49 -25.79
CA SER A 367 -23.98 -7.62 -26.94
C SER A 367 -22.59 -8.04 -26.53
N GLU A 368 -22.25 -9.30 -26.83
CA GLU A 368 -20.92 -9.84 -26.56
C GLU A 368 -19.84 -9.12 -27.40
N SER A 369 -20.16 -8.76 -28.64
CA SER A 369 -19.22 -8.03 -29.51
C SER A 369 -18.90 -6.64 -28.96
N LEU A 370 -19.88 -5.92 -28.42
CA LEU A 370 -19.63 -4.64 -27.75
C LEU A 370 -18.81 -4.85 -26.47
N SER A 371 -19.14 -5.86 -25.67
CA SER A 371 -18.40 -6.20 -24.45
C SER A 371 -16.91 -6.48 -24.73
N ARG A 372 -16.60 -7.25 -25.79
CA ARG A 372 -15.21 -7.47 -26.24
C ARG A 372 -14.52 -6.19 -26.68
N LEU A 373 -15.22 -5.31 -27.41
CA LEU A 373 -14.68 -4.03 -27.85
C LEU A 373 -14.31 -3.14 -26.64
N LEU A 374 -15.18 -3.05 -25.64
CA LEU A 374 -14.92 -2.32 -24.39
C LEU A 374 -13.73 -2.89 -23.63
N GLY A 375 -13.56 -4.22 -23.65
CA GLY A 375 -12.44 -4.90 -22.99
C GLY A 375 -11.07 -4.48 -23.48
N ASN A 376 -10.95 -3.98 -24.70
CA ASN A 376 -9.67 -3.49 -25.22
C ASN A 376 -9.18 -2.21 -24.52
N ALA A 377 -10.08 -1.41 -23.93
CA ALA A 377 -9.74 -0.15 -23.27
C ALA A 377 -9.28 -0.35 -21.82
N LEU A 378 -9.75 -1.39 -21.13
CA LEU A 378 -9.51 -1.54 -19.69
C LEU A 378 -8.03 -1.76 -19.31
N PRO A 379 -7.25 -2.61 -20.01
CA PRO A 379 -5.82 -2.73 -19.74
C PRO A 379 -5.05 -1.43 -20.02
N SER A 380 -5.49 -0.65 -21.01
CA SER A 380 -4.91 0.66 -21.32
C SER A 380 -5.07 1.65 -20.16
N TYR A 381 -6.23 1.68 -19.50
CA TYR A 381 -6.43 2.54 -18.32
C TYR A 381 -5.52 2.15 -17.17
N GLU A 382 -5.30 0.85 -16.92
CA GLU A 382 -4.36 0.43 -15.87
C GLU A 382 -2.91 0.75 -16.23
N LEU A 383 -2.53 0.63 -17.49
CA LEU A 383 -1.19 0.99 -17.96
C LEU A 383 -0.96 2.51 -17.84
N GLU A 384 -1.98 3.31 -18.11
CA GLU A 384 -1.96 4.76 -17.90
C GLU A 384 -1.75 5.08 -16.41
N GLN A 385 -2.46 4.42 -15.49
CA GLN A 385 -2.24 4.57 -14.05
C GLN A 385 -0.81 4.20 -13.60
N LEU A 386 -0.19 3.23 -14.28
CA LEU A 386 1.18 2.80 -13.99
C LEU A 386 2.26 3.72 -14.58
N THR A 387 1.97 4.43 -15.66
CA THR A 387 3.02 5.11 -16.45
C THR A 387 2.79 6.60 -16.65
N GLY A 388 1.58 7.07 -16.39
CA GLY A 388 1.10 8.40 -16.77
C GLY A 388 1.01 8.64 -18.28
N LEU A 389 1.15 7.59 -19.09
CA LEU A 389 1.11 7.67 -20.54
C LEU A 389 -0.17 7.01 -21.07
N VAL A 390 -0.89 7.75 -21.92
CA VAL A 390 -2.05 7.22 -22.65
C VAL A 390 -1.54 6.29 -23.75
N VAL A 391 -1.80 4.99 -23.63
CA VAL A 391 -1.37 3.95 -24.59
C VAL A 391 -2.57 3.12 -25.02
N GLY A 392 -2.74 2.89 -26.33
CA GLY A 392 -3.79 1.99 -26.87
C GLY A 392 -5.14 2.65 -27.21
N ASN A 393 -5.30 3.94 -26.90
CA ASN A 393 -6.53 4.69 -27.16
C ASN A 393 -6.87 4.77 -28.67
N GLU A 394 -5.87 4.91 -29.54
CA GLU A 394 -6.08 5.00 -30.99
C GLU A 394 -6.73 3.73 -31.57
N GLN A 395 -6.25 2.54 -31.17
CA GLN A 395 -6.79 1.27 -31.63
C GLN A 395 -8.23 1.09 -31.14
N PHE A 396 -8.52 1.47 -29.90
CA PHE A 396 -9.88 1.44 -29.37
C PHE A 396 -10.82 2.37 -30.14
N GLN A 397 -10.41 3.61 -30.41
CA GLN A 397 -11.21 4.57 -31.18
C GLN A 397 -11.50 4.09 -32.61
N LEU A 398 -10.51 3.49 -33.27
CA LEU A 398 -10.71 2.88 -34.60
C LEU A 398 -11.66 1.69 -34.52
N GLY A 399 -11.55 0.84 -33.48
CA GLY A 399 -12.46 -0.27 -33.24
C GLY A 399 -13.91 0.18 -33.04
N VAL A 400 -14.12 1.24 -32.25
CA VAL A 400 -15.44 1.86 -32.05
C VAL A 400 -15.98 2.42 -33.36
N LYS A 401 -15.19 3.20 -34.10
CA LYS A 401 -15.62 3.78 -35.39
C LYS A 401 -16.05 2.71 -36.40
N ASN A 402 -15.39 1.55 -36.40
CA ASN A 402 -15.75 0.45 -37.29
C ASN A 402 -16.96 -0.37 -36.80
N TYR A 403 -17.24 -0.36 -35.50
CA TYR A 403 -18.34 -1.12 -34.89
C TYR A 403 -19.67 -0.35 -34.91
N VAL A 404 -19.63 0.96 -34.72
CA VAL A 404 -20.79 1.85 -34.72
C VAL A 404 -21.26 2.09 -36.15
N ARG A 405 -22.55 1.85 -36.42
CA ARG A 405 -23.13 2.02 -37.76
C ARG A 405 -23.55 3.46 -38.00
N ASP A 406 -23.74 3.82 -39.26
CA ASP A 406 -24.27 5.13 -39.64
C ASP A 406 -25.61 5.41 -38.93
N GLY A 407 -25.69 6.55 -38.24
CA GLY A 407 -26.88 6.98 -37.48
C GLY A 407 -26.96 6.42 -36.05
N GLU A 408 -26.10 5.49 -35.66
CA GLU A 408 -25.95 5.08 -34.26
C GLU A 408 -25.01 6.03 -33.52
N TYR A 409 -25.22 6.18 -32.21
CA TYR A 409 -24.22 6.76 -31.32
C TYR A 409 -23.66 5.70 -30.38
N PHE A 410 -22.47 5.95 -29.86
CA PHE A 410 -21.80 5.14 -28.86
C PHE A 410 -21.55 5.98 -27.61
N ASP A 411 -21.86 5.41 -26.45
CA ASP A 411 -21.54 5.99 -25.15
C ASP A 411 -20.96 4.88 -24.26
N ALA A 412 -19.96 5.23 -23.45
CA ALA A 412 -19.27 4.30 -22.58
C ALA A 412 -18.81 5.01 -21.30
N PHE A 413 -18.90 4.27 -20.20
CA PHE A 413 -18.54 4.74 -18.87
C PHE A 413 -17.56 3.76 -18.24
N PRO A 414 -16.24 4.04 -18.35
CA PRO A 414 -15.21 3.30 -17.64
C PRO A 414 -15.13 3.79 -16.19
N MET A 415 -14.88 2.87 -15.27
CA MET A 415 -14.61 3.18 -13.86
C MET A 415 -13.67 2.17 -13.24
N GLN A 416 -12.85 2.62 -12.30
CA GLN A 416 -12.08 1.75 -11.42
C GLN A 416 -12.83 1.60 -10.09
N ILE A 417 -12.98 0.36 -9.60
CA ILE A 417 -13.51 0.12 -8.25
C ILE A 417 -12.35 -0.02 -7.26
N ALA A 418 -12.38 0.81 -6.22
CA ALA A 418 -11.43 0.79 -5.12
C ALA A 418 -12.02 0.15 -3.84
N GLY A 419 -11.15 -0.12 -2.88
CA GLY A 419 -11.55 -0.52 -1.53
C GLY A 419 -11.89 -2.00 -1.34
N ALA A 420 -12.41 -2.32 -0.16
CA ALA A 420 -12.66 -3.69 0.29
C ALA A 420 -13.82 -4.37 -0.46
N LEU A 421 -14.78 -3.59 -0.96
CA LEU A 421 -15.99 -4.08 -1.61
C LEU A 421 -15.87 -4.22 -3.14
N ARG A 422 -14.65 -4.17 -3.68
CA ARG A 422 -14.39 -4.18 -5.14
C ARG A 422 -14.92 -5.39 -5.91
N PHE A 423 -15.18 -6.51 -5.22
CA PHE A 423 -15.82 -7.71 -5.78
C PHE A 423 -17.27 -7.92 -5.32
N HIS A 424 -17.81 -7.03 -4.49
CA HIS A 424 -19.20 -7.10 -4.05
C HIS A 424 -20.11 -6.48 -5.11
N ALA A 425 -20.63 -7.31 -6.02
CA ALA A 425 -21.41 -6.87 -7.18
C ALA A 425 -22.55 -5.87 -6.87
N PRO A 426 -23.33 -6.00 -5.77
CA PRO A 426 -24.35 -5.01 -5.43
C PRO A 426 -23.79 -3.62 -5.08
N SER A 427 -22.63 -3.55 -4.42
CA SER A 427 -21.97 -2.26 -4.13
C SER A 427 -21.44 -1.62 -5.41
N VAL A 428 -20.76 -2.42 -6.24
CA VAL A 428 -20.26 -2.00 -7.55
C VAL A 428 -21.39 -1.48 -8.43
N PHE A 429 -22.49 -2.22 -8.53
CA PHE A 429 -23.65 -1.82 -9.32
C PHE A 429 -24.28 -0.52 -8.81
N ARG A 430 -24.36 -0.35 -7.50
CA ARG A 430 -24.86 0.90 -6.89
C ARG A 430 -24.00 2.08 -7.30
N GLU A 431 -22.68 1.93 -7.32
CA GLU A 431 -21.75 2.96 -7.75
C GLU A 431 -21.97 3.36 -9.23
N ILE A 432 -22.15 2.36 -10.11
CA ILE A 432 -22.48 2.61 -11.53
C ILE A 432 -23.79 3.41 -11.68
N VAL A 433 -24.83 3.04 -10.93
CA VAL A 433 -26.16 3.69 -11.03
C VAL A 433 -26.22 5.05 -10.31
N GLN A 434 -25.39 5.27 -9.29
CA GLN A 434 -25.26 6.58 -8.65
C GLN A 434 -24.58 7.60 -9.55
N ASN A 435 -23.67 7.15 -10.43
CA ASN A 435 -23.10 7.99 -11.47
C ASN A 435 -24.11 8.23 -12.61
N GLU A 436 -24.31 9.49 -12.99
CA GLU A 436 -25.28 9.86 -14.02
C GLU A 436 -24.97 9.22 -15.39
N ALA A 437 -23.70 9.16 -15.79
CA ALA A 437 -23.29 8.57 -17.07
C ALA A 437 -23.53 7.05 -17.06
N GLY A 438 -23.15 6.36 -15.98
CA GLY A 438 -23.39 4.93 -15.81
C GLY A 438 -24.89 4.59 -15.83
N ARG A 439 -25.70 5.34 -15.09
CA ARG A 439 -27.17 5.18 -15.08
C ARG A 439 -27.79 5.40 -16.45
N ARG A 440 -27.39 6.47 -17.16
CA ARG A 440 -27.88 6.80 -18.51
C ARG A 440 -27.64 5.64 -19.49
N ILE A 441 -26.46 5.05 -19.46
CA ILE A 441 -26.12 3.90 -20.30
C ILE A 441 -26.96 2.66 -19.93
N ILE A 442 -27.09 2.36 -18.63
CA ILE A 442 -27.87 1.20 -18.15
C ILE A 442 -29.34 1.34 -18.52
N GLU A 443 -29.92 2.53 -18.40
CA GLU A 443 -31.35 2.80 -18.63
C GLU A 443 -31.63 3.29 -20.06
N GLN A 444 -30.64 3.18 -20.96
CA GLN A 444 -30.77 3.68 -22.32
C GLN A 444 -31.92 3.01 -23.09
N VAL A 445 -32.60 3.83 -23.88
CA VAL A 445 -33.65 3.44 -24.84
C VAL A 445 -33.24 3.91 -26.24
N GLY A 446 -33.48 3.08 -27.24
CA GLY A 446 -33.10 3.36 -28.62
C GLY A 446 -33.42 2.20 -29.55
N ASP A 447 -33.51 2.48 -30.85
CA ASP A 447 -33.62 1.42 -31.84
C ASP A 447 -32.29 0.70 -31.98
N ASN A 448 -32.34 -0.61 -32.21
CA ASN A 448 -31.17 -1.49 -32.32
C ASN A 448 -30.20 -1.39 -31.14
N LEU A 449 -30.71 -1.12 -29.93
CA LEU A 449 -29.91 -1.00 -28.72
C LEU A 449 -29.06 -2.25 -28.49
N ARG A 450 -27.77 -2.03 -28.25
CA ARG A 450 -26.78 -3.03 -27.86
C ARG A 450 -26.09 -2.55 -26.59
N LEU A 451 -26.17 -3.35 -25.53
CA LEU A 451 -25.47 -3.08 -24.27
C LEU A 451 -24.23 -3.96 -24.16
N GLY A 452 -23.13 -3.37 -23.73
CA GLY A 452 -21.90 -4.07 -23.40
C GLY A 452 -21.52 -3.81 -21.95
N LEU A 453 -20.95 -4.83 -21.32
CA LEU A 453 -20.33 -4.73 -20.00
C LEU A 453 -19.04 -5.55 -20.08
N ARG A 454 -17.95 -4.97 -19.60
CA ARG A 454 -16.71 -5.72 -19.41
C ARG A 454 -16.11 -5.43 -18.05
N VAL A 455 -15.62 -6.48 -17.40
CA VAL A 455 -14.76 -6.40 -16.21
C VAL A 455 -13.34 -6.80 -16.59
N TYR A 456 -12.36 -6.14 -15.98
CA TYR A 456 -10.93 -6.48 -16.09
C TYR A 456 -10.29 -6.42 -14.71
N VAL A 457 -9.48 -7.43 -14.39
CA VAL A 457 -8.79 -7.53 -13.09
C VAL A 457 -7.28 -7.64 -13.35
N GLU A 458 -6.51 -6.67 -12.87
CA GLU A 458 -5.04 -6.69 -12.91
C GLU A 458 -4.49 -7.08 -11.54
N GLY A 459 -3.82 -8.23 -11.46
CA GLY A 459 -3.25 -8.76 -10.22
C GLY A 459 -1.82 -8.26 -9.95
N TYR A 460 -1.59 -7.65 -8.77
CA TYR A 460 -0.27 -7.12 -8.40
C TYR A 460 0.56 -8.07 -7.56
N ALA A 461 0.06 -8.41 -6.38
CA ALA A 461 0.68 -9.36 -5.46
C ALA A 461 -0.32 -9.65 -4.35
N GLU A 462 -0.11 -10.74 -3.63
CA GLU A 462 -1.03 -11.17 -2.57
C GLU A 462 -2.46 -11.26 -3.11
N THR A 463 -3.40 -10.56 -2.49
CA THR A 463 -4.81 -10.44 -2.90
C THR A 463 -5.14 -9.05 -3.43
N ILE A 464 -4.12 -8.23 -3.73
CA ILE A 464 -4.27 -6.85 -4.17
C ILE A 464 -4.28 -6.81 -5.70
N CYS A 465 -5.31 -6.16 -6.23
CA CYS A 465 -5.58 -6.07 -7.65
C CYS A 465 -6.34 -4.78 -7.97
N ALA A 466 -6.18 -4.29 -9.19
CA ALA A 466 -7.06 -3.26 -9.74
C ALA A 466 -8.27 -3.92 -10.41
N VAL A 467 -9.47 -3.40 -10.18
CA VAL A 467 -10.70 -3.87 -10.82
C VAL A 467 -11.26 -2.74 -11.66
N TRP A 468 -11.29 -2.95 -12.96
CA TRP A 468 -11.80 -2.01 -13.95
C TRP A 468 -13.10 -2.53 -14.55
N ILE A 469 -14.04 -1.62 -14.76
CA ILE A 469 -15.35 -1.93 -15.30
C ILE A 469 -15.67 -0.91 -16.37
N CYS A 470 -16.24 -1.36 -17.47
CA CYS A 470 -16.80 -0.46 -18.47
C CYS A 470 -18.18 -0.96 -18.88
N VAL A 471 -19.18 -0.08 -18.72
CA VAL A 471 -20.51 -0.26 -19.32
C VAL A 471 -20.60 0.62 -20.55
N GLY A 472 -21.21 0.12 -21.62
CA GLY A 472 -21.38 0.90 -22.83
C GLY A 472 -22.64 0.53 -23.59
N CYS A 473 -23.10 1.43 -24.43
CA CYS A 473 -24.24 1.21 -25.30
C CYS A 473 -23.98 1.73 -26.72
N CYS A 474 -24.57 1.04 -27.69
CA CYS A 474 -24.79 1.58 -29.03
C CYS A 474 -26.29 1.55 -29.32
N CYS A 475 -26.86 2.65 -29.80
CA CYS A 475 -28.21 2.65 -30.34
C CYS A 475 -28.44 3.80 -31.32
N VAL A 476 -29.54 3.72 -32.05
CA VAL A 476 -30.11 4.88 -32.74
C VAL A 476 -31.00 5.62 -31.72
N PRO A 477 -30.75 6.91 -31.45
CA PRO A 477 -31.51 7.64 -30.44
C PRO A 477 -32.96 7.85 -30.91
N VAL A 478 -33.91 7.71 -30.00
CA VAL A 478 -35.33 7.94 -30.28
C VAL A 478 -35.57 9.45 -30.28
N GLY A 479 -35.81 10.02 -31.48
CA GLY A 479 -36.09 11.43 -31.68
C GLY A 479 -34.89 12.24 -32.18
N LYS A 480 -34.86 12.50 -33.48
CA LYS A 480 -34.33 13.75 -34.04
C LYS A 480 -35.51 14.58 -34.55
#